data_AF-A0A6B9Y959-F1
#
_entry.id   AF-A0A6B9Y959-F1
#
_cell.length_a   1.000
_cell.length_b   1.000
_cell.length_c   1.000
_cell.angle_alpha   90.00
_cell.angle_beta   90.00
_cell.angle_gamma   90.00
#
_symmetry.space_group_name_H-M   'P 1'
#
loop_
_entity.id
_entity.type
_entity.pdbx_description
1 polymer ?
#
loop_
_entity_poly.entity_id
_entity_poly.type
_entity_poly.pdbx_seq_one_letter_code
_entity_poly.pdbx_strand_id
1 'polypeptide(L)'
;MSQRAREELARRIAGEITLSDDPGATLRKWRTDFDVSQTELAGQLGVSSSVVSDYESGRRESPGIGVVRRTVEALIAIDADRGGDRLRQYARVISAGFESDVVLDLREYTTAVPLSTFHDAMDATEIVAGDRDRIYGHTVINSIQAISRLSSEEFYRLYGQSTNRALVFTNVTRGESPLVALRVVTPTPNAVVLHGIDEDDLWDHADDLARADGFSLAVADRDIDDALEDLRDL
;
A
#
# COMPACT_ATOMS: atom_id res chain seq x y z
N MET A 1 -14.13 -12.43 2.21
CA MET A 1 -12.95 -12.07 3.03
C MET A 1 -12.92 -12.97 4.26
N SER A 2 -11.76 -13.46 4.68
CA SER A 2 -11.70 -14.30 5.88
C SER A 2 -11.93 -13.44 7.14
N GLN A 3 -12.69 -13.95 8.09
CA GLN A 3 -12.93 -13.31 9.39
C GLN A 3 -11.61 -12.93 10.10
N ARG A 4 -10.55 -13.71 9.86
CA ARG A 4 -9.19 -13.50 10.37
C ARG A 4 -8.57 -12.17 9.96
N ALA A 5 -8.67 -11.78 8.69
CA ALA A 5 -8.07 -10.52 8.22
C ALA A 5 -8.74 -9.29 8.86
N ARG A 6 -10.06 -9.37 9.07
CA ARG A 6 -10.83 -8.34 9.78
C ARG A 6 -10.40 -8.22 11.24
N GLU A 7 -10.24 -9.35 11.92
CA GLU A 7 -9.80 -9.39 13.32
C GLU A 7 -8.36 -8.90 13.50
N GLU A 8 -7.49 -9.15 12.52
CA GLU A 8 -6.09 -8.74 12.55
C GLU A 8 -5.92 -7.25 12.28
N LEU A 9 -6.66 -6.70 11.32
CA LEU A 9 -6.76 -5.26 11.12
C LEU A 9 -7.33 -4.56 12.36
N ALA A 10 -8.40 -5.12 12.95
CA ALA A 10 -8.99 -4.56 14.17
C ALA A 10 -7.99 -4.53 15.33
N ARG A 11 -7.21 -5.61 15.52
CA ARG A 11 -6.14 -5.67 16.53
C ARG A 11 -5.05 -4.63 16.28
N ARG A 12 -4.63 -4.44 15.03
CA ARG A 12 -3.62 -3.44 14.66
C ARG A 12 -4.09 -2.03 14.98
N ILE A 13 -5.28 -1.65 14.52
CA ILE A 13 -5.84 -0.31 14.76
C ILE A 13 -6.00 -0.05 16.26
N ALA A 14 -6.58 -1.00 16.99
CA ALA A 14 -6.78 -0.86 18.43
C ALA A 14 -5.44 -0.77 19.19
N GLY A 15 -4.43 -1.52 18.78
CA GLY A 15 -3.08 -1.47 19.34
C GLY A 15 -2.40 -0.12 19.12
N GLU A 16 -2.46 0.42 17.91
CA GLU A 16 -1.88 1.72 17.58
C GLU A 16 -2.54 2.86 18.38
N ILE A 17 -3.87 2.86 18.50
CA ILE A 17 -4.57 3.86 19.32
C ILE A 17 -4.17 3.76 20.80
N THR A 18 -4.00 2.53 21.30
CA THR A 18 -3.71 2.29 22.73
C THR A 18 -2.27 2.66 23.11
N LEU A 19 -1.32 2.48 22.19
CA LEU A 19 0.11 2.75 22.41
C LEU A 19 0.53 4.17 22.01
N SER A 20 -0.35 4.95 21.40
CA SER A 20 -0.06 6.32 20.95
C SER A 20 0.05 7.29 22.13
N ASP A 21 1.00 8.23 22.01
CA ASP A 21 1.10 9.40 22.91
C ASP A 21 -0.05 10.39 22.70
N ASP A 22 -0.71 10.36 21.53
CA ASP A 22 -1.94 11.11 21.23
C ASP A 22 -3.02 10.20 20.62
N PRO A 23 -3.78 9.47 21.45
CA PRO A 23 -4.84 8.59 20.99
C PRO A 23 -5.96 9.30 20.22
N GLY A 24 -6.20 10.59 20.49
CA GLY A 24 -7.21 11.40 19.80
C GLY A 24 -6.82 11.65 18.35
N ALA A 25 -5.57 12.08 18.13
CA ALA A 25 -5.00 12.23 16.80
C ALA A 25 -4.94 10.89 16.05
N THR A 26 -4.58 9.79 16.72
CA THR A 26 -4.56 8.45 16.11
C THR A 26 -5.95 7.96 15.71
N LEU A 27 -6.99 8.22 16.52
CA LEU A 27 -8.37 7.96 16.12
C LEU A 27 -8.76 8.75 14.86
N ARG A 28 -8.37 10.03 14.81
CA ARG A 28 -8.63 10.90 13.65
C ARG A 28 -7.95 10.35 12.40
N LYS A 29 -6.67 9.98 12.50
CA LYS A 29 -5.90 9.36 11.42
C LYS A 29 -6.63 8.15 10.86
N TRP A 30 -6.97 7.17 11.71
CA TRP A 30 -7.64 5.96 11.25
C TRP A 30 -9.02 6.23 10.63
N ARG A 31 -9.76 7.21 11.16
CA ARG A 31 -11.02 7.64 10.54
C ARG A 31 -10.78 8.21 9.14
N THR A 32 -9.78 9.07 8.96
CA THR A 32 -9.45 9.68 7.66
C THR A 32 -8.89 8.67 6.67
N ASP A 33 -8.07 7.72 7.12
CA ASP A 33 -7.50 6.67 6.26
C ASP A 33 -8.59 5.74 5.70
N PHE A 34 -9.71 5.62 6.43
CA PHE A 34 -10.90 4.89 5.98
C PHE A 34 -11.87 5.75 5.13
N ASP A 35 -11.51 7.00 4.84
CA ASP A 35 -12.36 8.00 4.18
C ASP A 35 -13.74 8.17 4.85
N VAL A 36 -13.78 8.05 6.18
CA VAL A 36 -15.01 8.16 6.95
C VAL A 36 -15.13 9.58 7.49
N SER A 37 -16.28 10.22 7.31
CA SER A 37 -16.51 11.55 7.92
C SER A 37 -16.86 11.43 9.41
N GLN A 38 -16.67 12.48 10.20
CA GLN A 38 -17.11 12.48 11.61
C GLN A 38 -18.61 12.24 11.75
N THR A 39 -19.41 12.80 10.83
CA THR A 39 -20.87 12.63 10.80
C THR A 39 -21.25 11.17 10.55
N GLU A 40 -20.57 10.52 9.63
CA GLU A 40 -20.83 9.13 9.27
C GLU A 40 -20.41 8.16 10.38
N LEU A 41 -19.22 8.35 10.96
CA LEU A 41 -18.78 7.56 12.11
C LEU A 41 -19.74 7.74 13.28
N ALA A 42 -20.18 8.98 13.54
CA ALA A 42 -21.15 9.27 14.59
C ALA A 42 -22.50 8.58 14.34
N GLY A 43 -22.96 8.59 13.08
CA GLY A 43 -24.15 7.86 12.65
C GLY A 43 -24.06 6.36 12.94
N GLN A 44 -22.93 5.73 12.58
CA GLN A 44 -22.69 4.31 12.83
C GLN A 44 -22.59 3.97 14.33
N LEU A 45 -22.03 4.89 15.12
CA LEU A 45 -21.87 4.73 16.57
C LEU A 45 -23.14 5.08 17.37
N GLY A 46 -24.16 5.68 16.74
CA GLY A 46 -25.36 6.16 17.42
C GLY A 46 -25.10 7.33 18.37
N VAL A 47 -24.12 8.18 18.06
CA VAL A 47 -23.75 9.38 18.85
C VAL A 47 -23.81 10.64 17.99
N SER A 48 -23.62 11.82 18.59
CA SER A 48 -23.49 13.06 17.82
C SER A 48 -22.08 13.22 17.24
N SER A 49 -21.96 13.93 16.12
CA SER A 49 -20.66 14.26 15.50
C SER A 49 -19.73 15.02 16.44
N SER A 50 -20.28 15.82 17.35
CA SER A 50 -19.51 16.51 18.41
C SER A 50 -18.79 15.53 19.34
N VAL A 51 -19.36 14.35 19.64
CA VAL A 51 -18.70 13.34 20.48
C VAL A 51 -17.47 12.78 19.79
N VAL A 52 -17.56 12.51 18.48
CA VAL A 52 -16.41 12.07 17.69
C VAL A 52 -15.33 13.16 17.66
N SER A 53 -15.73 14.41 17.37
CA SER A 53 -14.82 15.56 17.39
C SER A 53 -14.14 15.77 18.74
N ASP A 54 -14.85 15.58 19.86
CA ASP A 54 -14.29 15.73 21.21
C ASP A 54 -13.16 14.74 21.49
N TYR A 55 -13.29 13.49 21.04
CA TYR A 55 -12.21 12.52 21.15
C TYR A 55 -11.05 12.85 20.21
N GLU A 56 -11.34 13.17 18.95
CA GLU A 56 -10.30 13.46 17.94
C GLU A 56 -9.50 14.74 18.21
N SER A 57 -10.06 15.67 18.96
CA SER A 57 -9.40 16.93 19.35
C SER A 57 -8.69 16.86 20.70
N GLY A 58 -8.72 15.71 21.39
CA GLY A 58 -8.15 15.57 22.73
C GLY A 58 -8.92 16.29 23.83
N ARG A 59 -10.09 16.91 23.53
CA ARG A 59 -10.98 17.49 24.56
C ARG A 59 -11.46 16.45 25.57
N ARG A 60 -11.55 15.19 25.14
CA ARG A 60 -11.71 14.02 26.00
C ARG A 60 -10.38 13.29 26.05
N GLU A 61 -9.68 13.45 27.17
CA GLU A 61 -8.43 12.73 27.41
C GLU A 61 -8.69 11.22 27.37
N SER A 62 -7.84 10.50 26.64
CA SER A 62 -7.73 9.04 26.62
C SER A 62 -9.07 8.29 26.37
N PRO A 63 -9.39 7.90 25.12
CA PRO A 63 -10.57 7.09 24.82
C PRO A 63 -10.50 5.75 25.57
N GLY A 64 -11.53 5.44 26.37
CA GLY A 64 -11.63 4.16 27.06
C GLY A 64 -11.71 2.99 26.07
N ILE A 65 -11.34 1.77 26.53
CA ILE A 65 -11.29 0.57 25.68
C ILE A 65 -12.58 0.28 24.91
N GLY A 66 -13.75 0.59 25.49
CA GLY A 66 -15.04 0.44 24.82
C GLY A 66 -15.31 1.47 23.72
N VAL A 67 -14.70 2.66 23.80
CA VAL A 67 -14.73 3.65 22.72
C VAL A 67 -13.86 3.19 21.58
N VAL A 68 -12.60 2.79 21.87
CA VAL A 68 -11.67 2.26 20.88
C VAL A 68 -12.29 1.09 20.12
N ARG A 69 -12.81 0.08 20.84
CA ARG A 69 -13.45 -1.08 20.21
C ARG A 69 -14.58 -0.69 19.25
N ARG A 70 -15.54 0.12 19.72
CA ARG A 70 -16.70 0.50 18.90
C ARG A 70 -16.28 1.32 17.69
N THR A 71 -15.31 2.23 17.83
CA THR A 71 -14.80 2.99 16.69
C THR A 71 -14.15 2.08 15.65
N VAL A 72 -13.28 1.17 16.07
CA VAL A 72 -12.63 0.22 15.16
C VAL A 72 -13.65 -0.66 14.44
N GLU A 73 -14.61 -1.21 15.18
CA GLU A 73 -15.69 -2.02 14.62
C GLU A 73 -16.56 -1.22 13.63
N ALA A 74 -16.86 0.04 13.94
CA ALA A 74 -17.62 0.94 13.10
C ALA A 74 -16.88 1.29 11.81
N LEU A 75 -15.59 1.66 11.87
CA LEU A 75 -14.79 1.96 10.68
C LEU A 75 -14.74 0.76 9.73
N ILE A 76 -14.49 -0.43 10.28
CA ILE A 76 -14.46 -1.67 9.51
C ILE A 76 -15.83 -2.01 8.93
N ALA A 77 -16.91 -1.77 9.66
CA ALA A 77 -18.27 -2.00 9.17
C ALA A 77 -18.61 -1.05 8.02
N ILE A 78 -18.32 0.25 8.17
CA ILE A 78 -18.56 1.26 7.13
C ILE A 78 -17.79 0.91 5.85
N ASP A 79 -16.50 0.56 5.96
CA ASP A 79 -15.73 0.14 4.79
C ASP A 79 -16.30 -1.14 4.16
N ALA A 80 -16.68 -2.14 4.96
CA ALA A 80 -17.31 -3.36 4.45
C ALA A 80 -18.61 -3.08 3.69
N ASP A 81 -19.44 -2.15 4.19
CA ASP A 81 -20.69 -1.73 3.55
C ASP A 81 -20.44 -0.96 2.23
N ARG A 82 -19.31 -0.23 2.14
CA ARG A 82 -18.84 0.45 0.92
C ARG A 82 -18.17 -0.48 -0.09
N GLY A 83 -18.14 -1.78 0.19
CA GLY A 83 -17.54 -2.77 -0.68
C GLY A 83 -16.21 -3.28 -0.18
N GLY A 84 -15.58 -2.69 0.84
CA GLY A 84 -14.43 -3.25 1.56
C GLY A 84 -13.06 -2.97 0.95
N ASP A 85 -12.88 -1.82 0.29
CA ASP A 85 -11.63 -1.48 -0.41
C ASP A 85 -10.46 -1.30 0.56
N ARG A 86 -10.66 -0.58 1.67
CA ARG A 86 -9.61 -0.38 2.67
C ARG A 86 -9.31 -1.69 3.37
N LEU A 87 -10.32 -2.46 3.73
CA LEU A 87 -10.14 -3.79 4.31
C LEU A 87 -9.45 -4.75 3.34
N ARG A 88 -9.68 -4.68 2.02
CA ARG A 88 -8.92 -5.45 1.02
C ARG A 88 -7.49 -4.99 0.88
N GLN A 89 -7.24 -3.68 0.86
CA GLN A 89 -5.89 -3.10 0.81
C GLN A 89 -5.08 -3.56 2.02
N TYR A 90 -5.60 -3.33 3.22
CA TYR A 90 -4.98 -3.76 4.47
C TYR A 90 -4.92 -5.29 4.61
N ALA A 91 -5.96 -6.01 4.19
CA ALA A 91 -5.91 -7.47 4.16
C ALA A 91 -4.93 -7.99 3.11
N ARG A 92 -4.53 -7.29 2.05
CA ARG A 92 -3.46 -7.80 1.18
C ARG A 92 -2.10 -7.70 1.87
N VAL A 93 -1.86 -6.60 2.59
CA VAL A 93 -0.67 -6.43 3.44
C VAL A 93 -0.64 -7.45 4.59
N ILE A 94 -1.78 -7.62 5.28
CA ILE A 94 -1.93 -8.48 6.45
C ILE A 94 -2.13 -9.98 6.09
N SER A 95 -2.96 -10.33 5.11
CA SER A 95 -3.25 -11.74 4.73
C SER A 95 -2.10 -12.40 4.01
N ALA A 96 -1.12 -11.63 3.51
CA ALA A 96 0.11 -12.17 2.98
C ALA A 96 1.24 -12.23 4.04
N GLY A 97 0.98 -11.78 5.27
CA GLY A 97 1.92 -11.89 6.40
C GLY A 97 3.05 -10.85 6.39
N PHE A 98 2.93 -9.77 5.61
CA PHE A 98 4.03 -8.84 5.42
C PHE A 98 4.07 -7.77 6.51
N GLU A 99 5.23 -7.67 7.17
CA GLU A 99 5.58 -6.53 8.02
C GLU A 99 5.67 -5.25 7.16
N SER A 100 5.39 -4.08 7.75
CA SER A 100 5.48 -2.79 7.05
C SER A 100 6.86 -2.52 6.43
N ASP A 101 7.89 -3.18 6.95
CA ASP A 101 9.25 -3.06 6.46
C ASP A 101 9.46 -3.78 5.11
N VAL A 102 8.58 -4.72 4.75
CA VAL A 102 8.66 -5.53 3.52
C VAL A 102 7.85 -4.90 2.38
N VAL A 103 6.61 -4.49 2.67
CA VAL A 103 5.73 -3.78 1.73
C VAL A 103 5.54 -2.37 2.26
N LEU A 104 6.19 -1.41 1.60
CA LEU A 104 6.19 -0.01 1.99
C LEU A 104 4.86 0.66 1.65
N ASP A 105 4.27 0.30 0.51
CA ASP A 105 2.92 0.75 0.14
C ASP A 105 2.25 -0.23 -0.82
N LEU A 106 0.92 -0.29 -0.76
CA LEU A 106 0.11 -1.11 -1.66
C LEU A 106 -1.23 -0.43 -1.84
N ARG A 107 -1.60 -0.18 -3.10
CA ARG A 107 -2.87 0.47 -3.42
C ARG A 107 -3.53 -0.14 -4.64
N GLU A 108 -4.86 -0.14 -4.62
CA GLU A 108 -5.69 -0.37 -5.79
C GLU A 108 -6.35 0.96 -6.18
N TYR A 109 -6.34 1.27 -7.47
CA TYR A 109 -6.99 2.46 -7.99
C TYR A 109 -8.43 2.14 -8.39
N THR A 110 -9.32 3.10 -8.19
CA THR A 110 -10.75 2.98 -8.57
C THR A 110 -10.94 3.01 -10.09
N THR A 111 -9.99 3.60 -10.82
CA THR A 111 -9.93 3.64 -12.28
C THR A 111 -8.51 3.37 -12.79
N ALA A 112 -8.38 3.05 -14.06
CA ALA A 112 -7.07 2.81 -14.67
C ALA A 112 -6.25 4.12 -14.75
N VAL A 113 -5.15 4.17 -14.00
CA VAL A 113 -4.19 5.27 -13.96
C VAL A 113 -3.20 5.12 -15.13
N PRO A 114 -2.96 6.18 -15.94
CA PRO A 114 -1.92 6.15 -16.97
C PRO A 114 -0.53 5.93 -16.36
N LEU A 115 0.31 5.12 -17.02
CA LEU A 115 1.69 4.88 -16.56
C LEU A 115 2.50 6.16 -16.47
N SER A 116 2.30 7.11 -17.39
CA SER A 116 2.97 8.41 -17.31
C SER A 116 2.69 9.12 -15.99
N THR A 117 1.44 9.13 -15.52
CA THR A 117 1.06 9.75 -14.24
C THR A 117 1.71 9.03 -13.06
N PHE A 118 1.83 7.71 -13.13
CA PHE A 118 2.52 6.94 -12.11
C PHE A 118 4.03 7.19 -12.10
N HIS A 119 4.66 7.29 -13.28
CA HIS A 119 6.07 7.64 -13.40
C HIS A 119 6.34 9.06 -12.90
N ASP A 120 5.46 10.03 -13.23
CA ASP A 120 5.57 11.41 -12.74
C ASP A 120 5.53 11.46 -11.20
N ALA A 121 4.60 10.72 -10.56
CA ALA A 121 4.52 10.64 -9.10
C ALA A 121 5.78 10.02 -8.46
N MET A 122 6.46 9.12 -9.18
CA MET A 122 7.70 8.49 -8.73
C MET A 122 8.97 9.27 -9.11
N ASP A 123 8.85 10.38 -9.85
CA ASP A 123 9.97 11.02 -10.59
C ASP A 123 10.83 9.98 -11.33
N ALA A 124 10.15 9.06 -12.02
CA ALA A 124 10.79 7.92 -12.66
C ALA A 124 11.12 8.19 -14.12
N THR A 125 12.34 7.83 -14.51
CA THR A 125 12.80 7.84 -15.91
C THR A 125 12.47 6.52 -16.58
N GLU A 126 11.61 6.55 -17.60
CA GLU A 126 11.27 5.36 -18.38
C GLU A 126 12.43 4.92 -19.28
N ILE A 127 12.81 3.65 -19.15
CA ILE A 127 13.86 2.97 -19.93
C ILE A 127 13.25 2.18 -21.08
N VAL A 128 12.14 1.49 -20.79
CA VAL A 128 11.41 0.66 -21.76
C VAL A 128 9.92 0.92 -21.60
N ALA A 129 9.26 1.23 -22.72
CA ALA A 129 7.80 1.26 -22.78
C ALA A 129 7.24 -0.18 -22.77
N GLY A 130 6.20 -0.40 -21.97
CA GLY A 130 5.51 -1.69 -21.90
C GLY A 130 4.41 -1.84 -22.96
N ASP A 131 3.85 -3.06 -23.07
CA ASP A 131 2.72 -3.35 -23.96
C ASP A 131 1.42 -2.66 -23.53
N ARG A 132 1.38 -2.17 -22.29
CA ARG A 132 0.21 -1.57 -21.64
C ARG A 132 0.61 -0.24 -21.03
N ASP A 133 -0.24 0.76 -21.21
CA ASP A 133 -0.01 2.15 -20.82
C ASP A 133 -0.78 2.55 -19.55
N ARG A 134 -1.42 1.60 -18.85
CA ARG A 134 -2.24 1.88 -17.65
C ARG A 134 -2.10 0.81 -16.58
N ILE A 135 -2.31 1.19 -15.34
CA ILE A 135 -2.30 0.33 -14.15
C ILE A 135 -3.56 0.55 -13.30
N TYR A 136 -3.94 -0.48 -12.53
CA TYR A 136 -5.07 -0.49 -11.60
C TYR A 136 -4.60 -0.53 -10.14
N GLY A 137 -3.31 -0.41 -9.90
CA GLY A 137 -2.73 -0.37 -8.58
C GLY A 137 -1.22 -0.46 -8.65
N HIS A 138 -0.61 -0.39 -7.48
CA HIS A 138 0.82 -0.52 -7.32
C HIS A 138 1.18 -1.27 -6.04
N THR A 139 2.42 -1.73 -5.97
CA THR A 139 3.00 -2.32 -4.75
C THR A 139 4.46 -1.91 -4.66
N VAL A 140 4.82 -1.24 -3.56
CA VAL A 140 6.18 -0.79 -3.26
C VAL A 140 6.80 -1.77 -2.27
N ILE A 141 7.90 -2.38 -2.68
CA ILE A 141 8.52 -3.53 -2.04
C ILE A 141 9.94 -3.16 -1.64
N ASN A 142 10.27 -3.39 -0.37
CA ASN A 142 11.65 -3.36 0.09
C ASN A 142 12.34 -4.67 -0.27
N SER A 143 13.20 -4.65 -1.28
CA SER A 143 13.81 -5.87 -1.84
C SER A 143 14.63 -6.65 -0.80
N ILE A 144 15.36 -5.94 0.06
CA ILE A 144 16.21 -6.56 1.09
C ILE A 144 15.36 -7.22 2.17
N GLN A 145 14.31 -6.54 2.65
CA GLN A 145 13.43 -7.11 3.66
C GLN A 145 12.60 -8.25 3.09
N ALA A 146 12.14 -8.13 1.84
CA ALA A 146 11.39 -9.18 1.16
C ALA A 146 12.21 -10.47 1.01
N ILE A 147 13.46 -10.41 0.57
CA ILE A 147 14.28 -11.61 0.39
C ILE A 147 14.75 -12.20 1.73
N SER A 148 14.98 -11.37 2.74
CA SER A 148 15.51 -11.83 4.03
C SER A 148 14.44 -12.43 4.96
N ARG A 149 13.20 -11.95 4.89
CA ARG A 149 12.14 -12.34 5.85
C ARG A 149 11.10 -13.27 5.26
N LEU A 150 10.93 -13.30 3.94
CA LEU A 150 9.86 -14.07 3.32
C LEU A 150 10.33 -15.45 2.88
N SER A 151 9.45 -16.44 3.05
CA SER A 151 9.59 -17.70 2.33
C SER A 151 9.43 -17.47 0.83
N SER A 152 9.90 -18.42 0.01
CA SER A 152 9.76 -18.34 -1.45
C SER A 152 8.30 -18.22 -1.92
N GLU A 153 7.36 -18.86 -1.20
CA GLU A 153 5.93 -18.78 -1.50
C GLU A 153 5.34 -17.40 -1.17
N GLU A 154 5.75 -16.82 -0.04
CA GLU A 154 5.39 -15.46 0.37
C GLU A 154 5.96 -14.42 -0.59
N PHE A 155 7.23 -14.54 -0.95
CA PHE A 155 7.86 -13.67 -1.93
C PHE A 155 7.12 -13.73 -3.27
N TYR A 156 6.73 -14.92 -3.73
CA TYR A 156 5.91 -15.07 -4.95
C TYR A 156 4.55 -14.35 -4.84
N ARG A 157 3.93 -14.35 -3.65
CA ARG A 157 2.67 -13.62 -3.43
C ARG A 157 2.80 -12.11 -3.54
N LEU A 158 3.98 -11.52 -3.28
CA LEU A 158 4.20 -10.06 -3.43
C LEU A 158 3.97 -9.57 -4.85
N TYR A 159 4.28 -10.40 -5.84
CA TYR A 159 4.09 -10.09 -7.26
C TYR A 159 2.60 -10.05 -7.67
N GLY A 160 1.70 -10.46 -6.76
CA GLY A 160 0.26 -10.31 -6.90
C GLY A 160 -0.41 -11.43 -7.71
N GLN A 161 -1.67 -11.70 -7.41
CA GLN A 161 -2.56 -12.57 -8.22
C GLN A 161 -3.25 -11.78 -9.37
N SER A 162 -3.02 -10.46 -9.46
CA SER A 162 -3.63 -9.56 -10.44
C SER A 162 -2.53 -8.79 -11.17
N THR A 163 -2.55 -8.88 -12.49
CA THR A 163 -1.46 -8.52 -13.42
C THR A 163 -1.46 -7.07 -13.84
N ASN A 164 -2.54 -6.36 -13.57
CA ASN A 164 -2.73 -5.02 -14.11
C ASN A 164 -2.19 -3.95 -13.16
N ARG A 165 -0.96 -4.11 -12.66
CA ARG A 165 -0.35 -3.22 -11.65
C ARG A 165 1.10 -2.88 -11.95
N ALA A 166 1.60 -1.85 -11.27
CA ALA A 166 3.02 -1.56 -11.17
C ALA A 166 3.65 -2.22 -9.94
N LEU A 167 4.91 -2.66 -10.06
CA LEU A 167 5.74 -3.10 -8.94
C LEU A 167 6.92 -2.16 -8.80
N VAL A 168 7.15 -1.63 -7.60
CA VAL A 168 8.29 -0.77 -7.28
C VAL A 168 9.22 -1.54 -6.35
N PHE A 169 10.47 -1.72 -6.74
CA PHE A 169 11.49 -2.37 -5.94
C PHE A 169 12.46 -1.32 -5.38
N THR A 170 12.45 -1.13 -4.07
CA THR A 170 13.39 -0.25 -3.37
C THR A 170 14.57 -1.03 -2.82
N ASN A 171 15.62 -0.30 -2.42
CA ASN A 171 16.88 -0.86 -1.92
C ASN A 171 17.50 -1.86 -2.92
N VAL A 172 17.44 -1.52 -4.20
CA VAL A 172 18.10 -2.26 -5.28
C VAL A 172 19.46 -1.62 -5.59
N THR A 173 20.40 -2.41 -6.11
CA THR A 173 21.72 -1.90 -6.52
C THR A 173 21.86 -1.80 -8.04
N ARG A 174 21.34 -2.79 -8.77
CA ARG A 174 21.38 -2.82 -10.26
C ARG A 174 20.08 -3.31 -10.90
N GLY A 175 19.11 -3.75 -10.11
CA GLY A 175 17.85 -4.33 -10.62
C GLY A 175 17.90 -5.78 -11.10
N GLU A 176 19.08 -6.42 -11.23
CA GLU A 176 19.19 -7.81 -11.72
C GLU A 176 18.28 -8.79 -10.95
N SER A 177 18.37 -8.82 -9.62
CA SER A 177 17.61 -9.76 -8.78
C SER A 177 16.08 -9.69 -8.97
N PRO A 178 15.42 -8.51 -8.83
CA PRO A 178 13.97 -8.45 -9.05
C PRO A 178 13.57 -8.74 -10.50
N LEU A 179 14.36 -8.33 -11.49
CA LEU A 179 14.08 -8.60 -12.91
C LEU A 179 14.21 -10.09 -13.25
N VAL A 180 15.23 -10.78 -12.73
CA VAL A 180 15.37 -12.22 -12.88
C VAL A 180 14.24 -12.96 -12.17
N ALA A 181 13.80 -12.49 -11.00
CA ALA A 181 12.65 -13.07 -10.30
C ALA A 181 11.35 -12.97 -11.12
N LEU A 182 11.16 -11.89 -11.89
CA LEU A 182 9.99 -11.72 -12.76
C LEU A 182 9.92 -12.76 -13.89
N ARG A 183 11.05 -13.35 -14.32
CA ARG A 183 11.09 -14.41 -15.35
C ARG A 183 10.28 -15.65 -15.00
N VAL A 184 10.10 -15.91 -13.72
CA VAL A 184 9.38 -17.09 -13.21
C VAL A 184 8.00 -16.73 -12.68
N VAL A 185 7.60 -15.47 -12.76
CA VAL A 185 6.26 -15.00 -12.38
C VAL A 185 5.40 -14.97 -13.63
N THR A 186 4.23 -15.61 -13.55
CA THR A 186 3.22 -15.47 -14.58
C THR A 186 1.85 -15.25 -13.93
N PRO A 187 1.12 -14.20 -14.33
CA PRO A 187 1.43 -13.30 -15.45
C PRO A 187 2.27 -12.08 -15.02
N THR A 188 2.95 -11.42 -15.97
CA THR A 188 3.85 -10.28 -15.71
C THR A 188 3.07 -9.02 -15.30
N PRO A 189 3.68 -8.12 -14.51
CA PRO A 189 3.10 -6.81 -14.20
C PRO A 189 3.04 -5.93 -15.46
N ASN A 190 2.27 -4.83 -15.40
CA ASN A 190 2.26 -3.86 -16.50
C ASN A 190 3.48 -2.94 -16.47
N ALA A 191 4.03 -2.68 -15.27
CA ALA A 191 5.20 -1.83 -15.09
C ALA A 191 6.04 -2.25 -13.88
N VAL A 192 7.33 -1.95 -13.96
CA VAL A 192 8.35 -2.17 -12.94
C VAL A 192 9.16 -0.90 -12.79
N VAL A 193 9.29 -0.41 -11.55
CA VAL A 193 10.17 0.71 -11.21
C VAL A 193 11.28 0.20 -10.28
N LEU A 194 12.52 0.46 -10.64
CA LEU A 194 13.69 0.18 -9.82
C LEU A 194 14.11 1.45 -9.10
N HIS A 195 13.87 1.49 -7.79
CA HIS A 195 14.05 2.70 -7.00
C HIS A 195 15.34 2.67 -6.17
N GLY A 196 16.04 3.80 -6.15
CA GLY A 196 17.32 4.02 -5.49
C GLY A 196 18.52 3.84 -6.43
N ILE A 197 18.27 3.83 -7.74
CA ILE A 197 19.27 3.73 -8.80
C ILE A 197 18.86 4.61 -9.98
N ASP A 198 19.84 5.00 -10.80
CA ASP A 198 19.64 5.71 -12.06
C ASP A 198 19.95 4.81 -13.27
N GLU A 199 20.02 5.41 -14.47
CA GLU A 199 20.32 4.71 -15.72
C GLU A 199 21.75 4.14 -15.76
N ASP A 200 22.71 4.78 -15.09
CA ASP A 200 24.12 4.38 -15.12
C ASP A 200 24.38 3.17 -14.20
N ASP A 201 23.57 3.01 -13.15
CA ASP A 201 23.60 1.86 -12.23
C ASP A 201 22.85 0.62 -12.76
N LEU A 202 21.97 0.81 -13.76
CA LEU A 202 21.08 -0.22 -14.25
C LEU A 202 21.84 -1.40 -14.87
N TRP A 203 21.38 -2.62 -14.59
CA TRP A 203 21.97 -3.82 -15.17
C TRP A 203 21.83 -3.86 -16.70
N ASP A 204 22.94 -4.13 -17.41
CA ASP A 204 23.05 -4.12 -18.88
C ASP A 204 22.04 -4.98 -19.66
N HIS A 205 21.33 -5.91 -19.00
CA HIS A 205 20.33 -6.78 -19.63
C HIS A 205 18.89 -6.45 -19.23
N ALA A 206 18.69 -5.40 -18.43
CA ALA A 206 17.40 -5.05 -17.85
C ALA A 206 16.37 -4.69 -18.93
N ASP A 207 16.79 -3.92 -19.94
CA ASP A 207 15.93 -3.44 -21.01
C ASP A 207 15.50 -4.55 -21.96
N ASP A 208 16.43 -5.44 -22.34
CA ASP A 208 16.13 -6.64 -23.14
C ASP A 208 15.14 -7.56 -22.43
N LEU A 209 15.29 -7.74 -21.12
CA LEU A 209 14.39 -8.56 -20.32
C LEU A 209 12.99 -7.94 -20.23
N ALA A 210 12.90 -6.63 -19.99
CA ALA A 210 11.63 -5.91 -19.96
C ALA A 210 10.88 -5.98 -21.30
N ARG A 211 11.59 -5.79 -22.43
CA ARG A 211 11.01 -5.93 -23.77
C ARG A 211 10.53 -7.35 -24.06
N ALA A 212 11.28 -8.36 -23.64
CA ALA A 212 10.90 -9.76 -23.83
C ALA A 212 9.62 -10.14 -23.08
N ASP A 213 9.40 -9.53 -21.91
CA ASP A 213 8.29 -9.82 -21.00
C ASP A 213 7.13 -8.81 -21.07
N GLY A 214 7.26 -7.78 -21.91
CA GLY A 214 6.18 -6.85 -22.29
C GLY A 214 5.78 -5.84 -21.22
N PHE A 215 6.61 -5.62 -20.20
CA PHE A 215 6.33 -4.66 -19.12
C PHE A 215 7.14 -3.37 -19.29
N SER A 216 6.59 -2.24 -18.82
CA SER A 216 7.32 -0.97 -18.77
C SER A 216 8.38 -1.05 -17.68
N LEU A 217 9.60 -0.59 -17.98
CA LEU A 217 10.71 -0.52 -17.02
C LEU A 217 11.12 0.94 -16.85
N ALA A 218 11.20 1.38 -15.60
CA ALA A 218 11.70 2.70 -15.24
C ALA A 218 12.66 2.62 -14.04
N VAL A 219 13.48 3.65 -13.88
CA VAL A 219 14.36 3.86 -12.72
C VAL A 219 13.97 5.16 -12.00
N ALA A 220 14.22 5.24 -10.71
CA ALA A 220 13.96 6.44 -9.91
C ALA A 220 14.98 6.52 -8.77
N ASP A 221 15.51 7.72 -8.48
CA ASP A 221 16.52 7.94 -7.43
C ASP A 221 16.09 8.95 -6.36
N ARG A 222 14.87 9.49 -6.46
CA ARG A 222 14.30 10.42 -5.48
C ARG A 222 14.16 9.78 -4.10
N ASP A 223 13.90 10.62 -3.09
CA ASP A 223 13.59 10.11 -1.75
C ASP A 223 12.30 9.28 -1.76
N ILE A 224 12.34 8.13 -1.10
CA ILE A 224 11.22 7.18 -1.11
C ILE A 224 10.02 7.70 -0.33
N ASP A 225 10.21 8.45 0.76
CA ASP A 225 9.09 8.96 1.54
C ASP A 225 8.33 10.03 0.75
N ASP A 226 9.05 10.88 0.01
CA ASP A 226 8.45 11.86 -0.90
C ASP A 226 7.68 11.16 -2.04
N ALA A 227 8.26 10.12 -2.65
CA ALA A 227 7.58 9.34 -3.69
C ALA A 227 6.31 8.67 -3.16
N LEU A 228 6.37 8.11 -1.95
CA LEU A 228 5.22 7.48 -1.30
C LEU A 228 4.13 8.49 -0.93
N GLU A 229 4.49 9.75 -0.63
CA GLU A 229 3.52 10.81 -0.43
C GLU A 229 2.77 11.15 -1.72
N ASP A 230 3.48 11.34 -2.83
CA ASP A 230 2.88 11.65 -4.14
C ASP A 230 1.99 10.51 -4.66
N LEU A 231 2.37 9.25 -4.42
CA LEU A 231 1.55 8.08 -4.73
C LEU A 231 0.21 8.05 -3.98
N ARG A 232 0.04 8.83 -2.90
CA ARG A 232 -1.23 8.94 -2.17
C ARG A 232 -2.27 9.76 -2.92
N ASP A 233 -1.87 10.55 -3.90
CA ASP A 233 -2.77 11.40 -4.67
C ASP A 233 -3.28 10.75 -5.96
N LEU A 234 -2.83 9.53 -6.28
CA LEU A 234 -3.28 8.71 -7.42
C LEU A 234 -4.61 7.96 -7.16
#